data_AF-A8LL03-F1
#
_entry.id   AF-A8LL03-F1
#
_cell.length_a   1.000
_cell.length_b   1.000
_cell.length_c   1.000
_cell.angle_alpha   90.00
_cell.angle_beta   90.00
_cell.angle_gamma   90.00
#
_symmetry.space_group_name_H-M   'P 1'
#
loop_
_entity.id
_entity.type
_entity.pdbx_description
1 polymer ?
#
loop_
_entity_poly.entity_id
_entity_poly.type
_entity_poly.pdbx_seq_one_letter_code
_entity_poly.pdbx_strand_id
1 'polypeptide(L)'
;MSVSAEIVRAYRAPRDVLRRQLAAEKNEGRVLMYLTVACLLFFVAQWPRLSREAFLDPSIPLEARLGGALLGWLFIAPLALYGVAALTRLLARLFGGHGSFYGARLTLFWSLLVISPLVLLLGLVSGFIGQGPAQNATGLLLLGAFLYIWGSGLWEAERPPVQTS
;
A
#
# COMPACT_ATOMS: atom_id res chain seq x y z
N MET A 1 14.85 -3.34 -13.68
CA MET A 1 15.26 -2.14 -12.92
C MET A 1 15.25 -2.49 -11.45
N SER A 2 15.99 -1.78 -10.59
CA SER A 2 15.86 -1.97 -9.14
C SER A 2 14.47 -1.52 -8.66
N VAL A 3 13.91 -2.23 -7.68
CA VAL A 3 12.57 -1.93 -7.13
C VAL A 3 12.50 -0.49 -6.58
N SER A 4 13.59 0.00 -5.98
CA SER A 4 13.70 1.37 -5.47
C SER A 4 13.58 2.43 -6.57
N ALA A 5 14.21 2.21 -7.74
CA ALA A 5 14.09 3.13 -8.86
C ALA A 5 12.66 3.14 -9.45
N GLU A 6 11.98 1.99 -9.43
CA GLU A 6 10.58 1.91 -9.86
C GLU A 6 9.63 2.60 -8.89
N ILE A 7 9.88 2.54 -7.57
CA ILE A 7 9.11 3.30 -6.57
C ILE A 7 9.18 4.80 -6.87
N VAL A 8 10.38 5.35 -7.06
CA VAL A 8 10.56 6.78 -7.37
C VAL A 8 9.85 7.15 -8.68
N ARG A 9 9.94 6.29 -9.69
CA ARG A 9 9.28 6.51 -10.98
C ARG A 9 7.76 6.48 -10.86
N ALA A 10 7.21 5.64 -9.99
CA ALA A 10 5.76 5.52 -9.79
C ALA A 10 5.12 6.81 -9.26
N TYR A 11 5.87 7.68 -8.57
CA TYR A 11 5.36 9.00 -8.17
C TYR A 11 5.15 9.96 -9.35
N ARG A 12 5.92 9.81 -10.44
CA ARG A 12 5.84 10.69 -11.61
C ARG A 12 5.01 10.09 -12.75
N ALA A 13 5.10 8.78 -12.94
CA ALA A 13 4.49 8.06 -14.04
C ALA A 13 3.92 6.70 -13.58
N PRO A 14 2.93 6.68 -12.67
CA PRO A 14 2.40 5.43 -12.11
C PRO A 14 1.80 4.51 -13.18
N ARG A 15 1.10 5.08 -14.17
CA ARG A 15 0.48 4.32 -15.28
C ARG A 15 1.49 3.54 -16.10
N ASP A 16 2.63 4.14 -16.43
CA ASP A 16 3.65 3.49 -17.24
C ASP A 16 4.34 2.35 -16.49
N VAL A 17 4.58 2.53 -15.19
CA VAL A 17 5.16 1.48 -14.33
C VAL A 17 4.19 0.31 -14.20
N LEU A 18 2.92 0.59 -13.93
CA LEU A 18 1.89 -0.46 -13.82
C LEU A 18 1.63 -1.17 -15.15
N ARG A 19 1.56 -0.46 -16.29
CA ARG A 19 1.44 -1.09 -17.61
C ARG A 19 2.56 -2.08 -17.86
N ARG A 20 3.81 -1.70 -17.54
CA ARG A 20 4.98 -2.58 -17.67
C ARG A 20 4.88 -3.80 -16.76
N GLN A 21 4.46 -3.62 -15.50
CA GLN A 21 4.31 -4.75 -14.57
C GLN A 21 3.15 -5.69 -14.94
N LEU A 22 2.06 -5.16 -15.50
CA LEU A 22 0.93 -5.95 -16.00
C LEU A 22 1.26 -6.72 -17.29
N ALA A 23 2.14 -6.17 -18.13
CA ALA A 23 2.63 -6.81 -19.35
C ALA A 23 3.73 -7.85 -19.10
N ALA A 24 4.41 -7.78 -17.95
CA ALA A 24 5.40 -8.77 -17.56
C ALA A 24 4.74 -10.13 -17.24
N GLU A 25 5.54 -11.19 -17.26
CA GLU A 25 5.06 -12.53 -16.91
C GLU A 25 4.43 -12.54 -15.51
N LYS A 26 3.30 -13.26 -15.40
CA LYS A 26 2.56 -13.38 -14.14
C LYS A 26 3.41 -14.15 -13.14
N ASN A 27 3.75 -13.47 -12.06
CA ASN A 27 4.46 -14.06 -10.93
C ASN A 27 3.71 -13.71 -9.65
N GLU A 28 2.98 -14.67 -9.11
CA GLU A 28 2.22 -14.51 -7.84
C GLU A 28 3.18 -14.34 -6.65
N GLY A 29 4.34 -14.99 -6.66
CA GLY A 29 5.37 -14.83 -5.63
C GLY A 29 5.85 -13.39 -5.50
N ARG A 30 6.03 -12.68 -6.61
CA ARG A 30 6.37 -11.24 -6.62
C ARG A 30 5.27 -10.37 -6.02
N VAL A 31 4.01 -10.69 -6.31
CA VAL A 31 2.84 -9.96 -5.77
C VAL A 31 2.75 -10.12 -4.26
N LEU A 32 2.92 -11.36 -3.77
CA LEU A 32 3.00 -11.66 -2.35
C LEU A 32 4.18 -10.96 -1.68
N MET A 33 5.35 -10.95 -2.31
CA MET A 33 6.52 -10.24 -1.80
C MET A 33 6.24 -8.75 -1.61
N TYR A 34 5.59 -8.08 -2.56
CA TYR A 34 5.21 -6.67 -2.41
C TYR A 34 4.28 -6.44 -1.21
N LEU A 35 3.29 -7.31 -1.03
CA LEU A 35 2.37 -7.25 0.10
C LEU A 35 3.10 -7.43 1.43
N THR A 36 3.91 -8.48 1.56
CA THR A 36 4.66 -8.77 2.79
C THR A 36 5.62 -7.64 3.14
N VAL A 37 6.37 -7.13 2.16
CA VAL A 37 7.30 -6.00 2.39
C VAL A 37 6.52 -4.74 2.78
N ALA A 38 5.42 -4.42 2.11
CA ALA A 38 4.58 -3.27 2.48
C ALA A 38 4.05 -3.40 3.92
N CYS A 39 3.52 -4.57 4.30
CA CYS A 39 3.06 -4.82 5.66
C CYS A 39 4.18 -4.66 6.71
N LEU A 40 5.38 -5.19 6.44
CA LEU A 40 6.54 -5.04 7.33
C LEU A 40 6.93 -3.56 7.49
N LEU A 41 6.98 -2.81 6.39
CA LEU A 41 7.30 -1.37 6.43
C LEU A 41 6.22 -0.58 7.18
N PHE A 42 4.95 -0.94 7.02
CA PHE A 42 3.85 -0.29 7.73
C PHE A 42 3.88 -0.61 9.22
N PHE A 43 4.25 -1.84 9.60
CA PHE A 43 4.51 -2.21 10.98
C PHE A 43 5.63 -1.35 11.59
N VAL A 44 6.77 -1.23 10.91
CA VAL A 44 7.89 -0.37 11.36
C VAL A 44 7.45 1.09 11.47
N ALA A 45 6.63 1.58 10.54
CA ALA A 45 6.07 2.92 10.60
C ALA A 45 5.19 3.18 11.85
N GLN A 46 4.60 2.14 12.45
CA GLN A 46 3.81 2.32 13.67
C GLN A 46 4.66 2.49 14.92
N TRP A 47 5.94 2.08 14.92
CA TRP A 47 6.77 2.05 16.13
C TRP A 47 6.88 3.40 16.84
N PRO A 48 7.16 4.53 16.15
CA PRO A 48 7.29 5.83 16.82
C PRO A 48 5.99 6.24 17.52
N ARG A 49 4.84 6.02 16.87
CA ARG A 49 3.52 6.31 17.45
C ARG A 49 3.24 5.43 18.68
N LEU A 50 3.45 4.12 18.57
CA LEU A 50 3.20 3.18 19.66
C LEU A 50 4.13 3.41 20.86
N SER A 51 5.39 3.78 20.61
CA SER A 51 6.34 4.18 21.64
C SER A 51 5.88 5.41 22.41
N ARG A 52 5.42 6.45 21.68
CA ARG A 52 4.84 7.64 22.31
C ARG A 52 3.61 7.31 23.15
N GLU A 53 2.71 6.47 22.64
CA GLU A 53 1.50 6.07 23.37
C GLU A 53 1.82 5.26 24.63
N ALA A 54 2.79 4.34 24.58
CA ALA A 54 3.25 3.61 25.76
C ALA A 54 3.89 4.52 26.81
N PHE A 55 4.56 5.59 26.37
CA PHE A 55 5.11 6.60 27.27
C PHE A 55 4.01 7.45 27.95
N LEU A 56 2.97 7.82 27.19
CA LEU A 56 1.84 8.62 27.71
C LEU A 56 0.88 7.81 28.57
N ASP A 57 0.69 6.53 28.26
CA ASP A 57 -0.15 5.60 29.01
C ASP A 57 0.63 4.30 29.31
N PRO A 58 1.33 4.28 30.46
CA PRO A 58 2.14 3.13 30.88
C PRO A 58 1.32 1.90 31.28
N SER A 59 -0.01 2.00 31.38
CA SER A 59 -0.86 0.85 31.75
C SER A 59 -0.82 -0.26 30.71
N ILE A 60 -0.56 0.09 29.45
CA ILE A 60 -0.39 -0.85 28.35
C ILE A 60 1.06 -0.80 27.88
N PRO A 61 1.87 -1.85 28.17
CA PRO A 61 3.28 -1.86 27.85
C PRO A 61 3.52 -1.87 26.33
N LEU A 62 4.68 -1.37 25.91
CA LEU A 62 5.05 -1.25 24.50
C LEU A 62 5.05 -2.61 23.79
N GLU A 63 5.50 -3.66 24.45
CA GLU A 63 5.58 -5.02 23.94
C GLU A 63 4.19 -5.55 23.58
N ALA A 64 3.18 -5.26 24.40
CA ALA A 64 1.80 -5.64 24.12
C ALA A 64 1.26 -4.89 22.89
N ARG A 65 1.55 -3.58 22.78
CA ARG A 65 1.15 -2.76 21.62
C ARG A 65 1.83 -3.23 20.33
N LEU A 66 3.14 -3.50 20.38
CA LEU A 66 3.92 -4.02 19.26
C LEU A 66 3.47 -5.43 18.87
N GLY A 67 3.18 -6.30 19.84
CA GLY A 67 2.65 -7.64 19.58
C GLY A 67 1.32 -7.60 18.84
N GLY A 68 0.39 -6.73 19.28
CA GLY A 68 -0.89 -6.50 18.59
C GLY A 68 -0.70 -5.95 17.18
N ALA A 69 0.19 -4.98 17.00
CA ALA A 69 0.48 -4.40 15.69
C ALA A 69 1.14 -5.43 14.74
N LEU A 70 2.05 -6.26 15.25
CA LEU A 70 2.71 -7.32 14.48
C LEU A 70 1.68 -8.34 13.99
N LEU A 71 0.81 -8.83 14.88
CA LEU A 71 -0.28 -9.74 14.53
C LEU A 71 -1.20 -9.10 13.48
N GLY A 72 -1.58 -7.84 13.71
CA GLY A 72 -2.41 -7.06 12.79
C GLY A 72 -1.81 -6.94 11.40
N TRP A 73 -0.55 -6.56 11.27
CA TRP A 73 0.08 -6.32 9.97
C TRP A 73 0.55 -7.58 9.24
N LEU A 74 0.96 -8.63 9.95
CA LEU A 74 1.55 -9.82 9.31
C LEU A 74 0.52 -10.92 9.05
N PHE A 75 -0.57 -10.96 9.80
CA PHE A 75 -1.60 -12.00 9.65
C PHE A 75 -2.93 -11.43 9.17
N ILE A 76 -3.44 -10.39 9.83
CA ILE A 76 -4.77 -9.85 9.53
C ILE A 76 -4.76 -8.99 8.27
N ALA A 77 -3.82 -8.06 8.15
CA ALA A 77 -3.76 -7.11 7.05
C ALA A 77 -3.59 -7.78 5.67
N PRO A 78 -2.73 -8.80 5.48
CA PRO A 78 -2.64 -9.49 4.20
C PRO A 78 -3.97 -10.10 3.76
N LEU A 79 -4.66 -10.79 4.67
CA LEU A 79 -5.98 -11.37 4.40
C LEU A 79 -7.02 -10.29 4.05
N ALA A 80 -7.06 -9.21 4.82
CA ALA A 80 -7.95 -8.08 4.57
C ALA A 80 -7.66 -7.42 3.21
N LEU A 81 -6.39 -7.21 2.86
CA LEU A 81 -5.95 -6.61 1.61
C LEU A 81 -6.26 -7.50 0.39
N TYR A 82 -6.20 -8.83 0.55
CA TYR A 82 -6.72 -9.77 -0.45
C TYR A 82 -8.23 -9.59 -0.66
N GLY A 83 -8.99 -9.45 0.42
CA GLY A 83 -10.43 -9.13 0.37
C GLY A 83 -10.70 -7.81 -0.37
N VAL A 84 -9.93 -6.76 -0.08
CA VAL A 84 -10.03 -5.46 -0.75
C VAL A 84 -9.70 -5.59 -2.24
N ALA A 85 -8.67 -6.34 -2.62
CA ALA A 85 -8.33 -6.56 -4.02
C ALA A 85 -9.45 -7.30 -4.77
N ALA A 86 -10.05 -8.31 -4.15
CA ALA A 86 -11.17 -9.05 -4.71
C ALA A 86 -12.42 -8.16 -4.84
N LEU A 87 -12.73 -7.36 -3.82
CA LEU A 87 -13.85 -6.42 -3.84
C LEU A 87 -13.65 -5.34 -4.90
N THR A 88 -12.45 -4.80 -5.03
CA THR A 88 -12.10 -3.81 -6.05
C THR A 88 -12.36 -4.38 -7.45
N ARG A 89 -11.96 -5.63 -7.68
CA ARG A 89 -12.22 -6.32 -8.95
C ARG A 89 -13.72 -6.55 -9.17
N LEU A 90 -14.46 -6.93 -8.13
CA LEU A 90 -15.90 -7.16 -8.23
C LEU A 90 -16.64 -5.86 -8.58
N LEU A 91 -16.30 -4.76 -7.92
CA LEU A 91 -16.85 -3.43 -8.23
C LEU A 91 -16.48 -3.02 -9.66
N ALA A 92 -15.21 -3.13 -10.05
CA ALA A 92 -14.78 -2.80 -11.41
C ALA A 92 -15.54 -3.62 -12.47
N ARG A 93 -15.80 -4.90 -12.20
CA ARG A 93 -16.60 -5.77 -13.06
C ARG A 93 -18.05 -5.28 -13.22
N LEU A 94 -18.67 -4.75 -12.15
CA LEU A 94 -20.01 -4.16 -12.23
C LEU A 94 -20.06 -2.90 -13.10
N PHE A 95 -18.94 -2.17 -13.19
CA PHE A 95 -18.79 -1.00 -14.07
C PHE A 95 -18.21 -1.35 -15.46
N GLY A 96 -18.16 -2.63 -15.85
CA GLY A 96 -17.70 -3.06 -17.18
C GLY A 96 -16.18 -3.20 -17.34
N GLY A 97 -15.44 -3.35 -16.23
CA GLY A 97 -13.98 -3.52 -16.22
C GLY A 97 -13.52 -4.89 -16.76
N HIS A 98 -12.51 -4.88 -17.65
CA HIS A 98 -12.01 -6.05 -18.35
C HIS A 98 -10.75 -6.67 -17.73
N GLY A 99 -10.30 -6.17 -16.58
CA GLY A 99 -9.10 -6.62 -15.89
C GLY A 99 -9.16 -8.06 -15.34
N SER A 100 -8.18 -8.40 -14.51
CA SER A 100 -8.10 -9.71 -13.85
C SER A 100 -7.93 -9.59 -12.35
N PHE A 101 -8.31 -10.62 -11.59
CA PHE A 101 -8.01 -10.69 -10.15
C PHE A 101 -6.51 -10.59 -9.85
N TYR A 102 -5.65 -11.08 -10.76
CA TYR A 102 -4.20 -10.88 -10.68
C TYR A 102 -3.83 -9.39 -10.81
N GLY A 103 -4.35 -8.71 -11.84
CA GLY A 103 -4.08 -7.30 -12.07
C GLY A 103 -4.53 -6.40 -10.92
N ALA A 104 -5.70 -6.68 -10.33
CA ALA A 104 -6.20 -5.95 -9.17
C ALA A 104 -5.28 -6.11 -7.94
N ARG A 105 -4.84 -7.34 -7.64
CA ARG A 105 -3.92 -7.64 -6.53
C ARG A 105 -2.55 -6.99 -6.74
N LEU A 106 -1.96 -7.19 -7.92
CA LEU A 106 -0.68 -6.58 -8.29
C LEU A 106 -0.75 -5.06 -8.12
N THR A 107 -1.81 -4.45 -8.63
CA THR A 107 -2.00 -2.99 -8.58
C THR A 107 -2.11 -2.48 -7.16
N LEU A 108 -2.93 -3.12 -6.32
CA LEU A 108 -3.10 -2.73 -4.93
C LEU A 108 -1.80 -2.90 -4.14
N PHE A 109 -1.17 -4.08 -4.21
CA PHE A 109 -0.01 -4.39 -3.38
C PHE A 109 1.23 -3.61 -3.81
N TRP A 110 1.39 -3.41 -5.12
CA TRP A 110 2.42 -2.50 -5.63
C TRP A 110 2.19 -1.07 -5.11
N SER A 111 0.95 -0.57 -5.18
CA SER A 111 0.65 0.79 -4.71
C SER A 111 0.95 0.97 -3.23
N LEU A 112 0.62 -0.02 -2.39
CA LEU A 112 0.95 -0.04 -0.97
C LEU A 112 2.47 0.02 -0.73
N LEU A 113 3.24 -0.74 -1.51
CA LEU A 113 4.70 -0.70 -1.44
C LEU A 113 5.25 0.67 -1.83
N VAL A 114 4.72 1.28 -2.89
CA VAL A 114 5.18 2.60 -3.37
C VAL A 114 4.91 3.71 -2.35
N ILE A 115 3.78 3.67 -1.64
CA ILE A 115 3.46 4.67 -0.60
C ILE A 115 4.19 4.42 0.73
N SER A 116 4.88 3.28 0.90
CA SER A 116 5.55 2.96 2.15
C SER A 116 6.51 4.03 2.69
N PRO A 117 7.26 4.82 1.86
CA PRO A 117 8.07 5.92 2.38
C PRO A 117 7.23 7.03 3.02
N LEU A 118 6.06 7.33 2.47
CA LEU A 118 5.12 8.30 3.04
C LEU A 118 4.45 7.78 4.31
N VAL A 119 4.19 6.48 4.39
CA VAL A 119 3.66 5.83 5.62
C VAL A 119 4.70 5.91 6.74
N LEU A 120 5.97 5.62 6.44
CA LEU A 120 7.08 5.79 7.38
C LEU A 120 7.20 7.23 7.86
N LEU A 121 7.11 8.20 6.95
CA LEU A 121 7.12 9.62 7.29
C LEU A 121 5.95 9.99 8.22
N LEU A 122 4.73 9.55 7.91
CA LEU A 122 3.56 9.77 8.76
C LEU A 122 3.75 9.17 10.16
N GLY A 123 4.33 7.97 10.24
CA GLY A 123 4.69 7.30 11.48
C GLY A 123 5.63 8.13 12.34
N LEU A 124 6.70 8.66 11.74
CA LEU A 124 7.67 9.54 12.40
C LEU A 124 7.01 10.84 12.89
N VAL A 125 6.24 11.52 12.03
CA VAL A 125 5.51 12.75 12.40
C VAL A 125 4.56 12.48 13.57
N SER A 126 3.82 11.38 13.53
CA SER A 126 2.86 11.01 14.59
C SER A 126 3.56 10.67 15.91
N GLY A 127 4.73 10.02 15.88
CA GLY A 127 5.50 9.69 17.08
C GLY A 127 6.21 10.89 17.70
N PHE A 128 6.91 11.68 16.90
CA PHE A 128 7.74 12.78 17.41
C PHE A 128 6.93 14.05 17.70
N ILE A 129 6.07 14.47 16.77
CA ILE A 129 5.30 15.71 16.91
C ILE A 129 4.01 15.43 17.71
N GLY A 130 3.34 14.32 17.40
CA GLY A 130 2.02 14.00 17.96
C GLY A 130 0.87 14.55 17.12
N GLN A 131 -0.33 14.52 17.69
CA GLN A 131 -1.55 14.95 16.99
C GLN A 131 -1.51 16.45 16.68
N GLY A 132 -1.79 16.79 15.42
CA GLY A 132 -1.84 18.19 14.99
C GLY A 132 -1.83 18.39 13.47
N PRO A 133 -1.69 19.65 13.02
CA PRO A 133 -1.74 20.00 11.60
C PRO A 133 -0.71 19.28 10.74
N ALA A 134 0.51 19.06 11.26
CA ALA A 134 1.58 18.36 10.54
C ALA A 134 1.22 16.89 10.26
N GLN A 135 0.65 16.19 11.25
CA GLN A 135 0.17 14.81 11.08
C GLN A 135 -0.96 14.77 10.05
N ASN A 136 -1.92 15.69 10.13
CA ASN A 136 -3.04 15.76 9.20
C ASN A 136 -2.59 16.05 7.77
N ALA A 137 -1.68 17.01 7.57
CA ALA A 137 -1.12 17.33 6.27
C ALA A 137 -0.38 16.13 5.67
N THR A 138 0.45 15.45 6.47
CA THR A 138 1.18 14.25 6.02
C THR A 138 0.22 13.11 5.69
N GLY A 139 -0.85 12.94 6.48
CA GLY A 139 -1.89 11.96 6.21
C GLY A 139 -2.67 12.25 4.93
N LEU A 140 -2.99 13.51 4.66
CA LEU A 140 -3.64 13.94 3.41
C LEU A 140 -2.73 13.73 2.20
N LEU A 141 -1.44 14.04 2.32
CA LEU A 141 -0.45 13.78 1.28
C LEU A 141 -0.34 12.28 1.00
N LEU A 142 -0.28 11.45 2.04
CA LEU A 142 -0.27 10.00 1.93
C LEU A 142 -1.52 9.49 1.20
N LEU A 143 -2.70 9.93 1.64
CA LEU A 143 -3.97 9.53 1.03
C LEU A 143 -4.03 9.96 -0.44
N GLY A 144 -3.66 11.20 -0.75
CA GLY A 144 -3.62 11.72 -2.11
C GLY A 144 -2.66 10.92 -3.00
N ALA A 145 -1.46 10.62 -2.51
CA ALA A 145 -0.48 9.81 -3.23
C ALA A 145 -1.00 8.38 -3.47
N PHE A 146 -1.60 7.75 -2.46
CA PHE A 146 -2.19 6.43 -2.57
C PHE A 146 -3.29 6.39 -3.63
N LEU A 147 -4.27 7.30 -3.55
CA LEU A 147 -5.37 7.37 -4.49
C LEU A 147 -4.88 7.65 -5.93
N TYR A 148 -3.87 8.51 -6.07
CA TYR A 148 -3.26 8.81 -7.36
C TYR A 148 -2.58 7.57 -7.96
N ILE A 149 -1.71 6.90 -7.22
CA ILE A 149 -0.96 5.73 -7.72
C ILE A 149 -1.89 4.55 -7.95
N TRP A 150 -2.74 4.24 -6.96
CA TRP A 150 -3.64 3.09 -7.02
C TRP A 150 -4.75 3.29 -8.05
N GLY A 151 -5.40 4.46 -8.07
CA GLY A 151 -6.47 4.76 -9.03
C GLY A 151 -5.97 4.81 -10.48
N SER A 152 -4.78 5.37 -10.70
CA SER A 152 -4.16 5.37 -12.04
C SER A 152 -3.75 3.97 -12.49
N GLY A 153 -3.29 3.12 -11.57
CA GLY A 153 -2.98 1.73 -11.83
C GLY A 153 -4.22 0.87 -12.10
N LEU A 154 -5.30 1.09 -11.33
CA LEU A 154 -6.54 0.34 -11.47
C LEU A 154 -7.19 0.62 -12.82
N TRP A 155 -7.19 1.88 -13.25
CA TRP A 155 -7.66 2.26 -14.57
C TRP A 155 -6.85 1.56 -15.68
N GLU A 156 -5.53 1.43 -15.52
CA GLU A 156 -4.70 0.71 -16.50
C GLU A 156 -4.96 -0.81 -16.48
N ALA A 157 -5.18 -1.39 -15.30
CA ALA A 157 -5.48 -2.80 -15.13
C ALA A 157 -6.84 -3.21 -15.73
N GLU A 158 -7.76 -2.26 -15.84
CA GLU A 158 -9.13 -2.48 -16.33
C GLU A 158 -9.33 -2.14 -17.82
N ARG A 159 -8.30 -1.59 -18.48
CA ARG A 159 -8.34 -1.29 -19.92
C ARG A 159 -8.40 -2.57 -20.76
N PRO A 160 -9.16 -2.58 -21.88
CA PRO A 160 -9.16 -3.69 -22.81
C PRO A 160 -7.75 -3.90 -23.40
N PRO A 161 -7.30 -5.14 -23.61
CA PRO A 161 -6.08 -5.39 -24.38
C PRO A 161 -6.29 -4.81 -25.79
N VAL A 162 -5.36 -3.95 -26.24
CA VAL A 162 -5.35 -3.46 -27.62
C VAL A 162 -5.10 -4.68 -28.51
N GLN A 163 -6.13 -5.11 -29.25
CA GLN A 163 -5.98 -6.10 -30.31
C GLN A 163 -5.10 -5.48 -31.39
N THR A 164 -3.82 -5.84 -31.41
CA THR A 164 -2.98 -5.65 -32.59
C THR A 164 -3.36 -6.76 -33.57
N SER A 165 -4.20 -6.39 -34.56
CA SER A 165 -4.51 -7.17 -35.75
C SER A 165 -3.28 -7.41 -36.61
#